data_AF-A0A1G4AQS0-F1
#
_entry.id   AF-A0A1G4AQS0-F1
#
_cell.length_a   1.000
_cell.length_b   1.000
_cell.length_c   1.000
_cell.angle_alpha   90.00
_cell.angle_beta   90.00
_cell.angle_gamma   90.00
#
_symmetry.space_group_name_H-M   'P 1'
#
loop_
_entity.id
_entity.type
_entity.pdbx_description
1 polymer ?
#
loop_
_entity_poly.entity_id
_entity_poly.type
_entity_poly.pdbx_seq_one_letter_code
_entity_poly.pdbx_strand_id
1 'polypeptide(L)'
;MQGRLSTINFQTILDEAETFFRGLDLDAIQYPTPHSEWRQLAEAYRHACLLRTIRWPNTFAISCEDSRIKSSVSAILDCCANVAMGSPFYKRLLFPLFLAATETSESHQIHYASLCIENIRRSTGFQHKAMMEVLDGVWEERRLKTRGWTNVPWMEFTCSESIQQQHAYLFF
;
A
#
# COMPACT_ATOMS: atom_id res chain seq x y z
N MET A 1 4.49 11.79 28.59
CA MET A 1 4.96 12.66 27.50
C MET A 1 3.77 13.01 26.62
N GLN A 2 3.41 14.29 26.52
CA GLN A 2 2.26 14.74 25.73
C GLN A 2 2.64 14.71 24.24
N GLY A 3 2.20 13.67 23.53
CA GLY A 3 2.41 13.48 22.10
C GLY A 3 1.55 14.44 21.26
N ARG A 4 1.89 15.73 21.27
CA ARG A 4 1.28 16.73 20.39
C ARG A 4 2.37 17.37 19.55
N LEU A 5 2.27 17.20 18.25
CA LEU A 5 3.15 17.81 17.25
C LEU A 5 2.35 18.87 16.50
N SER A 6 2.95 20.01 16.16
CA SER A 6 2.27 21.02 15.33
C SER A 6 2.13 20.49 13.90
N THR A 7 1.11 20.96 13.17
CA THR A 7 0.92 20.58 11.75
C THR A 7 2.15 20.92 10.90
N ILE A 8 2.81 22.05 11.19
CA ILE A 8 4.03 22.48 10.49
C ILE A 8 5.16 21.48 10.72
N ASN A 9 5.43 21.14 11.99
CA ASN A 9 6.48 20.18 12.31
C ASN A 9 6.16 18.80 11.72
N PHE A 10 4.88 18.44 11.63
CA PHE A 10 4.48 17.15 11.07
C PHE A 10 4.71 17.14 9.56
N GLN A 11 4.38 18.23 8.88
CA GLN A 11 4.67 18.38 7.46
C GLN A 11 6.17 18.28 7.18
N THR A 12 7.01 18.93 8.00
CA THR A 12 8.48 18.80 7.86
C THR A 12 8.94 17.35 7.96
N ILE A 13 8.41 16.57 8.91
CA ILE A 13 8.74 15.14 9.03
C ILE A 13 8.29 14.36 7.78
N LEU A 14 7.13 14.67 7.22
CA LEU A 14 6.63 14.02 6.00
C LEU A 14 7.50 14.36 4.79
N ASP A 15 7.92 15.62 4.65
CA ASP A 15 8.78 16.09 3.55
C ASP A 15 10.17 15.43 3.63
N GLU A 16 10.74 15.33 4.84
CA GLU A 16 11.99 14.61 5.10
C GLU A 16 11.86 13.11 4.79
N ALA A 17 10.76 12.48 5.20
CA ALA A 17 10.50 11.07 4.92
C ALA A 17 10.33 10.81 3.41
N GLU A 18 9.60 11.67 2.69
CA GLU A 18 9.46 11.56 1.24
C GLU A 18 10.83 11.70 0.56
N THR A 19 11.63 12.70 0.96
CA THR A 19 12.99 12.90 0.45
C THR A 19 13.86 11.67 0.69
N PHE A 20 13.83 11.11 1.90
CA PHE A 20 14.56 9.90 2.25
C PHE A 20 14.17 8.71 1.37
N PHE A 21 12.87 8.40 1.26
CA PHE A 21 12.44 7.24 0.46
C PHE A 21 12.64 7.42 -1.04
N ARG A 22 12.67 8.66 -1.55
CA ARG A 22 13.01 8.94 -2.96
C ARG A 22 14.52 8.83 -3.23
N GLY A 23 15.35 9.21 -2.26
CA GLY A 23 16.81 9.18 -2.36
C GLY A 23 17.47 7.87 -1.90
N LEU A 24 16.69 6.90 -1.39
CA LEU A 24 17.22 5.65 -0.88
C LEU A 24 17.83 4.81 -2.01
N ASP A 25 19.16 4.69 -1.99
CA ASP A 25 19.90 3.79 -2.87
C ASP A 25 19.81 2.35 -2.38
N LEU A 26 19.00 1.54 -3.07
CA LEU A 26 18.81 0.13 -2.74
C LEU A 26 20.03 -0.73 -3.06
N ASP A 27 20.88 -0.30 -3.99
CA ASP A 27 22.06 -1.06 -4.39
C ASP A 27 23.19 -0.92 -3.34
N ALA A 28 23.11 0.10 -2.47
CA ALA A 28 23.99 0.28 -1.31
C ALA A 28 23.53 -0.48 -0.05
N ILE A 29 22.36 -1.14 -0.06
CA ILE A 29 21.82 -1.84 1.11
C ILE A 29 22.45 -3.23 1.27
N GLN A 30 22.87 -3.55 2.50
CA GLN A 30 23.26 -4.92 2.85
C GLN A 30 22.02 -5.78 3.17
N TYR A 31 21.72 -6.73 2.29
CA TYR A 31 20.61 -7.66 2.48
C TYR A 31 21.02 -8.88 3.33
N PRO A 32 20.05 -9.57 3.97
CA PRO A 32 20.34 -10.77 4.78
C PRO A 32 21.01 -11.90 3.99
N THR A 33 20.78 -11.98 2.68
CA THR A 33 21.36 -12.98 1.77
C THR A 33 21.58 -12.35 0.39
N PRO A 34 22.44 -12.91 -0.49
CA PRO A 34 22.66 -12.39 -1.84
C PRO A 34 21.50 -12.62 -2.82
N HIS A 35 20.33 -13.11 -2.36
CA HIS A 35 19.18 -13.39 -3.23
C HIS A 35 18.65 -12.10 -3.87
N SER A 36 18.57 -12.06 -5.20
CA SER A 36 18.21 -10.85 -5.97
C SER A 36 16.81 -10.30 -5.66
N GLU A 37 15.89 -11.15 -5.23
CA GLU A 37 14.51 -10.77 -4.87
C GLU A 37 14.43 -9.91 -3.61
N TRP A 38 15.49 -9.84 -2.79
CA TRP A 38 15.56 -8.87 -1.68
C TRP A 38 15.42 -7.43 -2.17
N ARG A 39 16.05 -7.11 -3.31
CA ARG A 39 15.96 -5.78 -3.90
C ARG A 39 14.55 -5.46 -4.35
N GLN A 40 13.86 -6.42 -4.99
CA GLN A 40 12.46 -6.26 -5.41
C GLN A 40 11.54 -6.04 -4.22
N LEU A 41 11.74 -6.81 -3.14
CA LEU A 41 10.99 -6.63 -1.91
C LEU A 41 11.23 -5.25 -1.28
N ALA A 42 12.49 -4.83 -1.20
CA ALA A 42 12.85 -3.52 -0.65
C ALA A 42 12.25 -2.37 -1.47
N GLU A 43 12.28 -2.46 -2.80
CA GLU A 43 11.68 -1.47 -3.70
C GLU A 43 10.15 -1.38 -3.54
N ALA A 44 9.47 -2.52 -3.47
CA ALA A 44 8.03 -2.55 -3.20
C ALA A 44 7.68 -1.90 -1.85
N TYR A 45 8.47 -2.16 -0.80
CA TYR A 45 8.27 -1.54 0.51
C TYR A 45 8.63 -0.05 0.54
N ARG A 46 9.65 0.39 -0.21
CA ARG A 46 10.00 1.79 -0.38
C ARG A 46 8.81 2.58 -0.96
N HIS A 47 8.15 2.02 -1.98
CA HIS A 47 6.96 2.62 -2.57
C HIS A 47 5.71 2.52 -1.69
N ALA A 48 5.54 1.42 -0.94
CA ALA A 48 4.50 1.32 0.08
C ALA A 48 4.64 2.45 1.14
N CYS A 49 5.86 2.73 1.60
CA CYS A 49 6.14 3.83 2.51
C CYS A 49 5.85 5.19 1.86
N LEU A 50 6.26 5.42 0.60
CA LEU A 50 5.93 6.65 -0.13
C LEU A 50 4.43 6.88 -0.24
N LEU A 51 3.65 5.86 -0.59
CA LEU A 51 2.19 5.96 -0.62
C LEU A 51 1.62 6.38 0.74
N ARG A 52 2.11 5.77 1.83
CA ARG A 52 1.68 6.14 3.20
C ARG A 52 2.08 7.57 3.57
N THR A 53 3.28 8.02 3.21
CA THR A 53 3.74 9.39 3.47
C THR A 53 2.89 10.42 2.74
N ILE A 54 2.61 10.21 1.44
CA ILE A 54 1.80 11.12 0.62
C ILE A 54 0.36 11.24 1.15
N ARG A 55 -0.18 10.19 1.78
CA ARG A 55 -1.54 10.21 2.35
C ARG A 55 -1.64 11.04 3.64
N TRP A 56 -0.54 11.42 4.27
CA TRP A 56 -0.57 12.32 5.42
C TRP A 56 -0.29 13.77 4.99
N PRO A 57 -0.77 14.77 5.77
CA PRO A 57 -1.60 14.65 6.95
C PRO A 57 -3.10 14.43 6.65
N ASN A 58 -3.52 14.63 5.41
CA ASN A 58 -4.92 14.52 4.99
C ASN A 58 -5.10 13.44 3.91
N THR A 59 -5.56 12.26 4.33
CA THR A 59 -5.70 11.08 3.47
C THR A 59 -6.78 11.24 2.38
N PHE A 60 -7.68 12.22 2.52
CA PHE A 60 -8.72 12.50 1.54
C PHE A 60 -8.28 13.47 0.45
N ALA A 61 -7.19 14.22 0.64
CA ALA A 61 -6.87 15.39 -0.20
C ALA A 61 -6.37 15.03 -1.61
N ILE A 62 -5.54 13.98 -1.72
CA ILE A 62 -4.80 13.68 -2.94
C ILE A 62 -5.45 12.50 -3.66
N SER A 63 -5.95 12.74 -4.87
CA SER A 63 -6.55 11.70 -5.73
C SER A 63 -5.58 10.55 -6.02
N CYS A 64 -6.11 9.35 -6.26
CA CYS A 64 -5.34 8.22 -6.79
C CYS A 64 -4.78 8.47 -8.20
N GLU A 65 -5.30 9.47 -8.91
CA GLU A 65 -4.77 9.91 -10.22
C GLU A 65 -3.51 10.79 -10.12
N ASP A 66 -3.09 11.21 -8.92
CA ASP A 66 -1.85 11.96 -8.75
C ASP A 66 -0.66 11.14 -9.29
N SER A 67 0.15 11.76 -10.15
CA SER A 67 1.29 11.11 -10.80
C SER A 67 2.26 10.42 -9.84
N ARG A 68 2.41 10.94 -8.61
CA ARG A 68 3.27 10.36 -7.56
C ARG A 68 2.68 9.06 -7.01
N ILE A 69 1.35 9.01 -6.87
CA ILE A 69 0.61 7.80 -6.50
C ILE A 69 0.70 6.78 -7.62
N LYS A 70 0.34 7.15 -8.86
CA LYS A 70 0.42 6.25 -10.02
C LYS A 70 1.82 5.66 -10.22
N SER A 71 2.86 6.49 -10.08
CA SER A 71 4.26 6.03 -10.16
C SER A 71 4.59 4.98 -9.09
N SER A 72 4.11 5.19 -7.85
CA SER A 72 4.38 4.24 -6.76
C SER A 72 3.57 2.95 -6.88
N VAL A 73 2.31 3.05 -7.33
CA VAL A 73 1.49 1.89 -7.65
C VAL A 73 2.17 1.05 -8.74
N SER A 74 2.53 1.65 -9.87
CA SER A 74 3.18 0.93 -10.98
C SER A 74 4.47 0.25 -10.52
N ALA A 75 5.34 0.95 -9.78
CA ALA A 75 6.58 0.37 -9.27
C ALA A 75 6.35 -0.85 -8.35
N ILE A 76 5.33 -0.83 -7.49
CA ILE A 76 4.97 -1.99 -6.68
C ILE A 76 4.53 -3.18 -7.55
N LEU A 77 3.68 -2.93 -8.55
CA LEU A 77 3.18 -3.98 -9.44
C LEU A 77 4.31 -4.55 -10.31
N ASP A 78 5.22 -3.71 -10.78
CA ASP A 78 6.43 -4.12 -11.52
C ASP A 78 7.36 -4.97 -10.65
N CYS A 79 7.61 -4.57 -9.39
CA CYS A 79 8.37 -5.38 -8.44
C CYS A 79 7.74 -6.76 -8.24
N CYS A 80 6.40 -6.80 -8.15
CA CYS A 80 5.67 -8.05 -8.02
C CYS A 80 5.79 -8.94 -9.27
N ALA A 81 5.73 -8.35 -10.47
CA ALA A 81 5.93 -9.08 -11.72
C ALA A 81 7.34 -9.70 -11.84
N ASN A 82 8.33 -9.08 -11.20
CA ASN A 82 9.73 -9.52 -11.24
C ASN A 82 10.10 -10.57 -10.18
N VAL A 83 9.18 -10.95 -9.28
CA VAL A 83 9.41 -11.99 -8.26
C VAL A 83 8.64 -13.24 -8.65
N ALA A 84 9.31 -14.40 -8.64
CA ALA A 84 8.66 -15.65 -9.03
C ALA A 84 7.53 -16.00 -8.05
N MET A 85 6.33 -16.35 -8.54
CA MET A 85 5.17 -16.67 -7.69
C MET A 85 5.41 -17.83 -6.70
N GLY A 86 6.30 -18.76 -7.04
CA GLY A 86 6.71 -19.87 -6.17
C GLY A 86 7.76 -19.47 -5.11
N SER A 87 8.32 -18.26 -5.20
CA SER A 87 9.34 -17.78 -4.28
C SER A 87 8.75 -17.48 -2.89
N PRO A 88 9.48 -17.77 -1.80
CA PRO A 88 9.15 -17.26 -0.47
C PRO A 88 9.04 -15.73 -0.39
N PHE A 89 9.72 -15.00 -1.28
CA PHE A 89 9.65 -13.53 -1.33
C PHE A 89 8.29 -13.04 -1.81
N TYR A 90 7.63 -13.78 -2.71
CA TYR A 90 6.36 -13.37 -3.30
C TYR A 90 5.28 -13.17 -2.24
N LYS A 91 5.21 -14.09 -1.26
CA LYS A 91 4.26 -14.01 -0.13
C LYS A 91 4.46 -12.76 0.72
N ARG A 92 5.68 -12.20 0.77
CA ARG A 92 6.02 -10.99 1.53
C ARG A 92 5.59 -9.71 0.81
N LEU A 93 5.19 -9.79 -0.45
CA LEU A 93 4.66 -8.66 -1.22
C LEU A 93 3.18 -8.37 -0.93
N LEU A 94 2.51 -9.16 -0.08
CA LEU A 94 1.09 -9.01 0.22
C LEU A 94 0.72 -7.58 0.68
N PHE A 95 1.51 -7.00 1.58
CA PHE A 95 1.24 -5.65 2.09
C PHE A 95 1.45 -4.55 1.03
N PRO A 96 2.60 -4.51 0.31
CA PRO A 96 2.75 -3.61 -0.84
C PRO A 96 1.63 -3.76 -1.88
N LEU A 97 1.27 -4.98 -2.25
CA LEU A 97 0.19 -5.26 -3.21
C LEU A 97 -1.15 -4.73 -2.73
N PHE A 98 -1.49 -4.97 -1.46
CA PHE A 98 -2.70 -4.42 -0.86
C PHE A 98 -2.74 -2.89 -0.97
N LEU A 99 -1.64 -2.21 -0.62
CA LEU A 99 -1.58 -0.76 -0.76
C LEU A 99 -1.74 -0.33 -2.22
N ALA A 100 -0.99 -0.91 -3.15
CA ALA A 100 -1.13 -0.59 -4.58
C ALA A 100 -2.57 -0.79 -5.07
N ALA A 101 -3.23 -1.87 -4.66
CA ALA A 101 -4.61 -2.19 -5.00
C ALA A 101 -5.63 -1.16 -4.45
N THR A 102 -5.42 -0.67 -3.23
CA THR A 102 -6.26 0.40 -2.66
C THR A 102 -6.04 1.75 -3.36
N GLU A 103 -4.83 1.98 -3.85
CA GLU A 103 -4.38 3.27 -4.37
C GLU A 103 -4.49 3.41 -5.91
N THR A 104 -5.06 2.42 -6.61
CA THR A 104 -5.28 2.47 -8.06
C THR A 104 -6.76 2.55 -8.46
N SER A 105 -7.05 3.33 -9.49
CA SER A 105 -8.34 3.40 -10.20
C SER A 105 -8.32 2.63 -11.52
N GLU A 106 -7.15 2.20 -11.99
CA GLU A 106 -6.97 1.58 -13.31
C GLU A 106 -7.42 0.12 -13.28
N SER A 107 -8.41 -0.24 -14.10
CA SER A 107 -9.04 -1.57 -14.04
C SER A 107 -8.06 -2.72 -14.24
N HIS A 108 -7.06 -2.55 -15.12
CA HIS A 108 -6.04 -3.56 -15.36
C HIS A 108 -5.10 -3.75 -14.16
N GLN A 109 -4.77 -2.67 -13.44
CA GLN A 109 -3.95 -2.73 -12.23
C GLN A 109 -4.71 -3.36 -11.07
N ILE A 110 -5.99 -3.01 -10.91
CA ILE A 110 -6.90 -3.64 -9.94
C ILE A 110 -6.97 -5.14 -10.19
N HIS A 111 -7.19 -5.56 -11.44
CA HIS A 111 -7.27 -6.97 -11.81
C HIS A 111 -5.95 -7.70 -11.53
N TYR A 112 -4.82 -7.12 -11.93
CA TYR A 112 -3.51 -7.71 -11.69
C TYR A 112 -3.21 -7.87 -10.20
N ALA A 113 -3.42 -6.82 -9.40
CA ALA A 113 -3.21 -6.89 -7.95
C ALA A 113 -4.12 -7.95 -7.30
N SER A 114 -5.38 -8.04 -7.74
CA SER A 114 -6.33 -9.06 -7.27
C SER A 114 -5.82 -10.49 -7.55
N LEU A 115 -5.31 -10.74 -8.76
CA LEU A 115 -4.72 -12.04 -9.13
C LEU A 115 -3.51 -12.37 -8.24
N CYS A 116 -2.63 -11.40 -8.01
CA CYS A 116 -1.44 -11.58 -7.19
C CYS A 116 -1.79 -11.89 -5.72
N ILE A 117 -2.73 -11.13 -5.15
CA ILE A 117 -3.21 -11.33 -3.77
C ILE A 117 -3.90 -12.70 -3.63
N GLU A 118 -4.74 -13.08 -4.60
CA GLU A 118 -5.41 -14.38 -4.61
C GLU A 118 -4.42 -15.54 -4.67
N ASN A 119 -3.36 -15.41 -5.47
CA ASN A 119 -2.29 -16.40 -5.54
C ASN A 119 -1.58 -16.55 -4.17
N ILE A 120 -1.23 -15.44 -3.52
CA ILE A 120 -0.63 -15.47 -2.19
C ILE A 120 -1.56 -16.19 -1.22
N ARG A 121 -2.85 -15.82 -1.18
CA ARG A 121 -3.88 -16.43 -0.33
C ARG A 121 -3.95 -17.95 -0.49
N ARG A 122 -4.01 -18.44 -1.73
CA ARG A 122 -4.04 -19.88 -2.04
C ARG A 122 -2.76 -20.58 -1.60
N SER A 123 -1.60 -19.95 -1.81
CA SER A 123 -0.29 -20.53 -1.51
C SER A 123 0.07 -20.54 -0.01
N THR A 124 -0.59 -19.71 0.81
CA THR A 124 -0.38 -19.63 2.27
C THR A 124 -1.45 -20.38 3.06
N GLY A 125 -2.63 -20.61 2.48
CA GLY A 125 -3.77 -21.23 3.17
C GLY A 125 -4.45 -20.30 4.19
N PHE A 126 -3.99 -19.05 4.32
CA PHE A 126 -4.58 -18.06 5.22
C PHE A 126 -5.80 -17.41 4.59
N GLN A 127 -6.92 -17.36 5.33
CA GLN A 127 -8.13 -16.69 4.88
C GLN A 127 -8.06 -15.19 5.20
N HIS A 128 -7.45 -14.41 4.30
CA HIS A 128 -7.39 -12.94 4.41
C HIS A 128 -8.75 -12.26 4.09
N LYS A 129 -9.84 -12.71 4.72
CA LYS A 129 -11.20 -12.23 4.45
C LYS A 129 -11.33 -10.72 4.68
N ALA A 130 -10.81 -10.21 5.80
CA ALA A 130 -10.86 -8.78 6.13
C ALA A 130 -10.12 -7.90 5.09
N MET A 131 -8.99 -8.38 4.54
CA MET A 131 -8.25 -7.62 3.52
C MET A 131 -9.06 -7.46 2.24
N MET A 132 -9.71 -8.54 1.80
CA MET A 132 -10.56 -8.52 0.60
C MET A 132 -11.79 -7.63 0.82
N GLU A 133 -12.41 -7.68 1.99
CA GLU A 133 -13.54 -6.80 2.34
C GLU A 133 -13.17 -5.31 2.26
N VAL A 134 -11.95 -4.96 2.70
CA VAL A 134 -11.43 -3.59 2.59
C VAL A 134 -11.22 -3.20 1.13
N LEU A 135 -10.63 -4.08 0.31
CA LEU A 135 -10.44 -3.82 -1.12
C LEU A 135 -11.77 -3.65 -1.85
N ASP A 136 -12.72 -4.55 -1.62
CA ASP A 136 -14.06 -4.48 -2.18
C ASP A 136 -14.76 -3.18 -1.79
N GLY A 137 -14.66 -2.77 -0.51
CA GLY A 137 -15.21 -1.51 -0.03
C GLY A 137 -14.59 -0.28 -0.71
N VAL A 138 -13.27 -0.25 -0.87
CA VAL A 138 -12.55 0.84 -1.55
C VAL A 138 -12.95 0.92 -3.03
N TRP A 139 -12.96 -0.21 -3.73
CA TRP A 139 -13.27 -0.25 -5.15
C TRP A 139 -14.74 0.09 -5.42
N GLU A 140 -15.65 -0.40 -4.59
CA GLU A 140 -17.08 -0.11 -4.71
C GLU A 140 -17.39 1.35 -4.43
N GLU A 141 -16.81 1.94 -3.38
CA GLU A 141 -16.98 3.36 -3.10
C GLU A 141 -16.36 4.23 -4.20
N ARG A 142 -15.21 3.84 -4.76
CA ARG A 142 -14.59 4.56 -5.90
C ARG A 142 -15.47 4.47 -7.16
N ARG A 143 -16.16 3.34 -7.38
CA ARG A 143 -17.07 3.13 -8.50
C ARG A 143 -18.36 3.92 -8.35
N LEU A 144 -18.98 3.89 -7.17
CA LEU A 144 -20.27 4.53 -6.90
C LEU A 144 -20.15 6.02 -6.59
N LYS A 145 -19.01 6.46 -6.05
CA LYS A 145 -18.72 7.85 -5.62
C LYS A 145 -19.80 8.42 -4.69
N THR A 146 -20.28 7.63 -3.74
CA THR A 146 -21.42 8.00 -2.89
C THR A 146 -21.08 9.09 -1.86
N ARG A 147 -19.81 9.15 -1.45
CA ARG A 147 -19.33 10.06 -0.39
C ARG A 147 -18.76 11.38 -0.89
N GLY A 148 -18.56 11.52 -2.21
CA GLY A 148 -17.97 12.71 -2.81
C GLY A 148 -16.50 12.95 -2.43
N TRP A 149 -15.80 11.92 -1.94
CA TRP A 149 -14.39 12.05 -1.57
C TRP A 149 -13.47 12.11 -2.79
N THR A 150 -12.41 12.93 -2.71
CA THR A 150 -11.36 13.00 -3.74
C THR A 150 -10.51 11.72 -3.77
N ASN A 151 -10.22 11.15 -2.60
CA ASN A 151 -9.61 9.84 -2.42
C ASN A 151 -10.49 8.98 -1.52
N VAL A 152 -10.46 7.67 -1.73
CA VAL A 152 -11.16 6.69 -0.87
C VAL A 152 -10.11 6.03 0.03
N PRO A 153 -9.95 6.47 1.29
CA PRO A 153 -8.92 5.94 2.16
C PRO A 153 -9.33 4.57 2.67
N TRP A 154 -8.50 3.56 2.45
CA TRP A 154 -8.82 2.19 2.88
C TRP A 154 -9.01 2.06 4.40
N MET A 155 -8.45 2.98 5.20
CA MET A 155 -8.58 2.96 6.65
C MET A 155 -10.02 3.23 7.12
N GLU A 156 -10.85 3.87 6.30
CA GLU A 156 -12.27 4.07 6.59
C GLU A 156 -13.05 2.75 6.64
N PHE A 157 -12.49 1.69 6.08
CA PHE A 157 -13.06 0.33 6.10
C PHE A 157 -12.44 -0.55 7.19
N THR A 158 -11.52 -0.01 7.99
CA THR A 158 -10.79 -0.77 9.03
C THR A 158 -10.94 -0.14 10.42
N CYS A 159 -11.00 1.19 10.46
CA CYS A 159 -10.97 2.04 11.64
C CYS A 159 -11.86 3.28 11.40
N SER A 160 -13.17 3.11 11.29
CA SER A 160 -14.12 4.23 11.34
C SER A 160 -14.98 4.15 12.60
N GLU A 161 -15.48 5.29 13.08
CA GLU A 161 -16.40 5.36 14.23
C GLU A 161 -17.70 4.56 14.01
N SER A 162 -18.01 4.20 12.76
CA SER A 162 -19.20 3.43 12.38
C SER A 162 -18.97 1.91 12.33
N ILE A 163 -17.73 1.43 12.50
CA ILE A 163 -17.41 -0.01 12.48
C ILE A 163 -17.44 -0.59 13.90
N GLN A 164 -18.37 -1.52 14.16
CA GLN A 164 -18.52 -2.20 15.46
C GLN A 164 -17.32 -3.08 15.85
N GLN A 165 -16.48 -3.49 14.88
CA GLN A 165 -15.36 -4.39 15.11
C GLN A 165 -14.11 -3.90 14.34
N GLN A 166 -13.14 -3.34 15.06
CA GLN A 166 -11.89 -2.88 14.45
C GLN A 166 -11.09 -4.06 13.88
N HIS A 167 -10.74 -4.00 12.59
CA HIS A 167 -9.92 -5.02 11.94
C HIS A 167 -8.43 -4.74 12.17
N ALA A 168 -8.01 -4.71 13.44
CA ALA A 168 -6.60 -4.50 13.84
C ALA A 168 -5.65 -5.62 13.37
N TYR A 169 -6.17 -6.68 12.77
CA TYR A 169 -5.47 -7.90 12.37
C TYR A 169 -5.28 -8.05 10.85
N LEU A 170 -5.37 -6.97 10.07
CA LEU A 170 -5.26 -7.04 8.60
C LEU A 170 -3.95 -7.63 8.07
N PHE A 171 -2.90 -7.72 8.90
CA PHE A 171 -1.57 -8.17 8.48
C PHE A 171 -0.88 -9.14 9.47
N PHE A 172 -1.63 -9.83 10.33
CA PHE A 172 -1.09 -10.88 11.22
C PHE A 172 -1.61 -12.27 10.83
#